data_AF-A0A413T5G9-F1
#
_entry.id   AF-A0A413T5G9-F1
#
_cell.length_a   1.000
_cell.length_b   1.000
_cell.length_c   1.000
_cell.angle_alpha   90.00
_cell.angle_beta   90.00
_cell.angle_gamma   90.00
#
_symmetry.space_group_name_H-M   'P 1'
#
loop_
_entity.id
_entity.type
_entity.pdbx_description
1 polymer ?
#
loop_
_entity_poly.entity_id
_entity_poly.type
_entity_poly.pdbx_seq_one_letter_code
_entity_poly.pdbx_strand_id
1 'polypeptide(L)'
;MKKVLFTAALFFTACAVSAQESVVKEAKSAKSDPAKAATILEPALVDPSTANDPETWKLAGDLQKSIYDDENMKLYLPGGQADTTKLYNSLAKMFEYYMKCDEVEQAKVKSGELKKPKLRKKLAKSLATVRPQLTNAGSDAFNKGNYADALKYFGLFVETPQNPMFEEVAEVKNDTLVPLIANYAVMAANSLNDNNSVIKYAPLGKNHKEEGWRSLMCLADAYSKGETPDSTKWMETIKEGAEKFPSQNYFVGNLMDYYIQKGKIDEALTQINDLLAKDPSSTYFTYVKAVLLYEKKDYDGTIAACNDIIAKNGELVAEANAKIGDCYFFPGQVVEEENSKISMDDPKYAEGEAKVKELFAKAQPYYEKARELQPDNKQLWGQYLLRIYWKLNKAEYDALEKELGY
;
A
#
# COMPACT_ATOMS: atom_id res chain seq x y z
N MET A 1 33.31 5.76 59.67
CA MET A 1 32.38 6.33 58.65
C MET A 1 32.20 5.43 57.42
N LYS A 2 33.25 4.82 56.82
CA LYS A 2 33.09 3.92 55.65
C LYS A 2 32.20 2.68 55.89
N LYS A 3 32.20 2.08 57.10
CA LYS A 3 31.32 0.95 57.43
C LYS A 3 29.84 1.34 57.61
N VAL A 4 29.56 2.56 58.10
CA VAL A 4 28.18 3.05 58.32
C VAL A 4 27.51 3.47 57.02
N LEU A 5 28.29 4.03 56.08
CA LEU A 5 27.80 4.36 54.72
C LEU A 5 27.46 3.11 53.91
N PHE A 6 28.20 2.01 54.06
CA PHE A 6 27.86 0.72 53.42
C PHE A 6 26.57 0.12 53.99
N THR A 7 26.32 0.21 55.30
CA THR A 7 25.09 -0.30 55.91
C THR A 7 23.87 0.56 55.53
N ALA A 8 24.01 1.88 55.47
CA ALA A 8 22.92 2.78 55.04
C ALA A 8 22.55 2.60 53.55
N ALA A 9 23.54 2.39 52.67
CA ALA A 9 23.28 2.08 51.25
C ALA A 9 22.61 0.71 51.05
N LEU A 10 22.92 -0.28 51.89
CA LEU A 10 22.25 -1.59 51.94
C LEU A 10 20.80 -1.50 52.45
N PHE A 11 20.52 -0.64 53.43
CA PHE A 11 19.14 -0.41 53.90
C PHE A 11 18.28 0.35 52.87
N PHE A 12 18.83 1.33 52.15
CA PHE A 12 18.08 2.02 51.10
C PHE A 12 17.77 1.13 49.88
N THR A 13 18.66 0.20 49.52
CA THR A 13 18.41 -0.77 48.45
C THR A 13 17.43 -1.87 48.87
N ALA A 14 17.47 -2.35 50.12
CA ALA A 14 16.51 -3.33 50.63
C ALA A 14 15.08 -2.75 50.82
N CYS A 15 14.94 -1.47 51.19
CA CYS A 15 13.64 -0.80 51.29
C CYS A 15 12.99 -0.56 49.92
N ALA A 16 13.77 -0.34 48.86
CA ALA A 16 13.24 -0.20 47.50
C ALA A 16 12.71 -1.54 46.95
N VAL A 17 13.44 -2.64 47.16
CA VAL A 17 13.05 -3.99 46.71
C VAL A 17 11.75 -4.47 47.37
N SER A 18 11.53 -4.15 48.65
CA SER A 18 10.30 -4.55 49.35
C SER A 18 9.06 -3.70 49.00
N ALA A 19 9.24 -2.49 48.50
CA ALA A 19 8.15 -1.59 48.15
C ALA A 19 7.36 -2.09 46.93
N GLN A 20 8.03 -2.50 45.85
CA GLN A 20 7.32 -2.89 44.61
C GLN A 20 6.68 -4.27 44.71
N GLU A 21 7.24 -5.20 45.49
CA GLU A 21 6.55 -6.45 45.81
C GLU A 21 5.22 -6.21 46.56
N SER A 22 5.17 -5.17 47.41
CA SER A 22 3.95 -4.78 48.10
C SER A 22 2.90 -4.22 47.14
N VAL A 23 3.32 -3.44 46.13
CA VAL A 23 2.47 -2.94 45.05
C VAL A 23 1.85 -4.09 44.25
N VAL A 24 2.61 -5.14 43.94
CA VAL A 24 2.07 -6.35 43.28
C VAL A 24 0.99 -7.03 44.14
N LYS A 25 1.19 -7.11 45.46
CA LYS A 25 0.19 -7.69 46.39
C LYS A 25 -1.07 -6.80 46.48
N GLU A 26 -0.90 -5.49 46.51
CA GLU A 26 -2.00 -4.52 46.51
C GLU A 26 -2.83 -4.64 45.23
N ALA A 27 -2.20 -4.65 44.06
CA ALA A 27 -2.86 -4.88 42.78
C ALA A 27 -3.61 -6.21 42.74
N LYS A 28 -3.02 -7.30 43.29
CA LYS A 28 -3.70 -8.60 43.41
C LYS A 28 -4.96 -8.52 44.28
N SER A 29 -4.94 -7.69 45.32
CA SER A 29 -6.06 -7.53 46.25
C SER A 29 -7.17 -6.66 45.66
N ALA A 30 -6.82 -5.77 44.74
CA ALA A 30 -7.75 -4.87 44.04
C ALA A 30 -8.42 -5.50 42.80
N LYS A 31 -8.23 -6.79 42.49
CA LYS A 31 -8.70 -7.47 41.26
C LYS A 31 -10.20 -7.37 40.97
N SER A 32 -11.04 -7.09 41.96
CA SER A 32 -12.47 -6.83 41.76
C SER A 32 -12.73 -5.58 40.90
N ASP A 33 -11.78 -4.66 40.86
CA ASP A 33 -11.73 -3.54 39.92
C ASP A 33 -10.45 -3.66 39.08
N PRO A 34 -10.51 -4.36 37.93
CA PRO A 34 -9.31 -4.68 37.18
C PRO A 34 -8.63 -3.44 36.58
N ALA A 35 -9.38 -2.36 36.32
CA ALA A 35 -8.82 -1.09 35.86
C ALA A 35 -7.98 -0.43 36.96
N LYS A 36 -8.54 -0.32 38.17
CA LYS A 36 -7.80 0.21 39.33
C LYS A 36 -6.59 -0.64 39.68
N ALA A 37 -6.75 -1.97 39.68
CA ALA A 37 -5.65 -2.89 39.93
C ALA A 37 -4.53 -2.76 38.90
N ALA A 38 -4.87 -2.53 37.61
CA ALA A 38 -3.88 -2.33 36.57
C ALA A 38 -3.07 -1.05 36.82
N THR A 39 -3.73 0.06 37.19
CA THR A 39 -3.04 1.32 37.55
C THR A 39 -2.13 1.15 38.77
N ILE A 40 -2.58 0.44 39.81
CA ILE A 40 -1.74 0.16 40.98
C ILE A 40 -0.48 -0.60 40.57
N LEU A 41 -0.58 -1.55 39.63
CA LEU A 41 0.52 -2.41 39.22
C LEU A 41 1.59 -1.70 38.37
N GLU A 42 1.28 -0.57 37.72
CA GLU A 42 2.15 0.10 36.74
C GLU A 42 3.60 0.33 37.24
N PRO A 43 3.86 0.83 38.46
CA PRO A 43 5.22 1.04 38.95
C PRO A 43 6.02 -0.26 39.07
N ALA A 44 5.37 -1.38 39.34
CA ALA A 44 6.02 -2.68 39.48
C ALA A 44 6.43 -3.29 38.12
N LEU A 45 5.94 -2.76 36.99
CA LEU A 45 6.30 -3.26 35.65
C LEU A 45 7.66 -2.78 35.18
N VAL A 46 8.21 -1.74 35.80
CA VAL A 46 9.51 -1.14 35.44
C VAL A 46 10.58 -1.34 36.51
N ASP A 47 10.20 -1.72 37.73
CA ASP A 47 11.15 -1.97 38.81
C ASP A 47 11.86 -3.33 38.62
N PRO A 48 13.20 -3.38 38.64
CA PRO A 48 13.95 -4.62 38.42
C PRO A 48 13.60 -5.78 39.36
N SER A 49 13.14 -5.51 40.58
CA SER A 49 12.76 -6.56 41.55
C SER A 49 11.48 -7.30 41.15
N THR A 50 10.56 -6.62 40.46
CA THR A 50 9.25 -7.17 40.09
C THR A 50 9.10 -7.39 38.58
N ALA A 51 9.77 -6.60 37.75
CA ALA A 51 9.78 -6.74 36.30
C ALA A 51 10.54 -8.00 35.84
N ASN A 52 11.46 -8.53 36.66
CA ASN A 52 12.12 -9.82 36.42
C ASN A 52 11.29 -11.01 36.95
N ASP A 53 10.09 -10.80 37.51
CA ASP A 53 9.19 -11.87 37.91
C ASP A 53 8.12 -12.10 36.84
N PRO A 54 8.06 -13.28 36.19
CA PRO A 54 7.03 -13.56 35.18
C PRO A 54 5.60 -13.49 35.76
N GLU A 55 5.40 -13.72 37.06
CA GLU A 55 4.07 -13.62 37.69
C GLU A 55 3.55 -12.17 37.76
N THR A 56 4.44 -11.17 37.79
CA THR A 56 4.06 -9.75 37.72
C THR A 56 3.44 -9.43 36.36
N TRP A 57 4.11 -9.85 35.28
CA TRP A 57 3.61 -9.68 33.91
C TRP A 57 2.35 -10.49 33.62
N LYS A 58 2.29 -11.71 34.16
CA LYS A 58 1.07 -12.53 34.10
C LYS A 58 -0.11 -11.82 34.77
N LEU A 59 0.10 -11.25 35.96
CA LEU A 59 -0.93 -10.46 36.64
C LEU A 59 -1.39 -9.28 35.78
N ALA A 60 -0.45 -8.52 35.20
CA ALA A 60 -0.77 -7.41 34.32
C ALA A 60 -1.63 -7.86 33.12
N GLY A 61 -1.26 -8.95 32.44
CA GLY A 61 -2.04 -9.49 31.35
C GLY A 61 -3.41 -10.03 31.77
N ASP A 62 -3.50 -10.68 32.94
CA ASP A 62 -4.78 -11.15 33.50
C ASP A 62 -5.74 -9.98 33.78
N LEU A 63 -5.22 -8.86 34.30
CA LEU A 63 -6.03 -7.66 34.54
C LEU A 63 -6.54 -7.05 33.23
N GLN A 64 -5.69 -6.95 32.21
CA GLN A 64 -6.10 -6.48 30.88
C GLN A 64 -7.10 -7.43 30.22
N LYS A 65 -6.93 -8.75 30.41
CA LYS A 65 -7.90 -9.74 29.96
C LYS A 65 -9.27 -9.52 30.61
N SER A 66 -9.33 -9.28 31.92
CA SER A 66 -10.60 -8.98 32.60
C SER A 66 -11.26 -7.72 32.04
N ILE A 67 -10.49 -6.64 31.84
CA ILE A 67 -11.02 -5.41 31.24
C ILE A 67 -11.56 -5.65 29.83
N TYR A 68 -10.80 -6.41 29.02
CA TYR A 68 -11.21 -6.80 27.67
C TYR A 68 -12.50 -7.62 27.70
N ASP A 69 -12.58 -8.67 28.52
CA ASP A 69 -13.75 -9.54 28.62
C ASP A 69 -15.00 -8.76 29.05
N ASP A 70 -14.86 -7.85 30.02
CA ASP A 70 -15.95 -6.99 30.52
C ASP A 70 -16.51 -6.07 29.43
N GLU A 71 -15.65 -5.43 28.64
CA GLU A 71 -16.09 -4.58 27.52
C GLU A 71 -16.63 -5.43 26.35
N ASN A 72 -15.99 -6.57 26.05
CA ASN A 72 -16.38 -7.44 24.95
C ASN A 72 -17.77 -8.03 25.19
N MET A 73 -18.09 -8.40 26.44
CA MET A 73 -19.42 -8.90 26.81
C MET A 73 -20.52 -7.89 26.50
N LYS A 74 -20.27 -6.58 26.66
CA LYS A 74 -21.26 -5.53 26.36
C LYS A 74 -21.67 -5.51 24.89
N LEU A 75 -20.81 -5.94 23.96
CA LEU A 75 -21.13 -6.02 22.54
C LEU A 75 -22.23 -7.04 22.22
N TYR A 76 -22.45 -8.02 23.10
CA TYR A 76 -23.42 -9.09 22.91
C TYR A 76 -24.73 -8.87 23.70
N LEU A 77 -24.80 -7.83 24.52
CA LEU A 77 -26.00 -7.51 25.29
C LEU A 77 -26.97 -6.67 24.44
N PRO A 78 -28.29 -6.92 24.50
CA PRO A 78 -29.28 -6.08 23.83
C PRO A 78 -29.16 -4.61 24.29
N GLY A 79 -28.88 -3.71 23.35
CA GLY A 79 -28.65 -2.28 23.63
C GLY A 79 -27.33 -1.97 24.37
N GLY A 80 -26.43 -2.96 24.47
CA GLY A 80 -25.12 -2.76 25.09
C GLY A 80 -24.22 -1.86 24.26
N GLN A 81 -23.48 -0.99 24.94
CA GLN A 81 -22.49 -0.10 24.33
C GLN A 81 -21.15 -0.35 25.00
N ALA A 82 -20.21 -0.94 24.27
CA ALA A 82 -18.85 -1.13 24.74
C ALA A 82 -18.02 0.14 24.50
N ASP A 83 -17.10 0.42 25.42
CA ASP A 83 -16.03 1.38 25.15
C ASP A 83 -14.99 0.68 24.25
N THR A 84 -15.12 0.86 22.93
CA THR A 84 -14.23 0.24 21.94
C THR A 84 -12.77 0.64 22.10
N THR A 85 -12.50 1.87 22.57
CA THR A 85 -11.13 2.32 22.84
C THR A 85 -10.53 1.55 24.00
N LYS A 86 -11.27 1.40 25.10
CA LYS A 86 -10.86 0.61 26.26
C LYS A 86 -10.71 -0.88 25.92
N LEU A 87 -11.68 -1.44 25.19
CA LEU A 87 -11.68 -2.82 24.72
C LEU A 87 -10.39 -3.15 23.95
N TYR A 88 -10.11 -2.39 22.89
CA TYR A 88 -8.99 -2.71 21.99
C TYR A 88 -7.63 -2.36 22.60
N ASN A 89 -7.55 -1.31 23.42
CA ASN A 89 -6.33 -1.03 24.17
C ASN A 89 -5.99 -2.14 25.16
N SER A 90 -6.99 -2.68 25.86
CA SER A 90 -6.78 -3.82 26.76
C SER A 90 -6.42 -5.09 26.01
N LEU A 91 -6.97 -5.32 24.82
CA LEU A 91 -6.53 -6.42 23.95
C LEU A 91 -5.04 -6.32 23.61
N ALA A 92 -4.57 -5.17 23.11
CA ALA A 92 -3.15 -5.01 22.77
C ALA A 92 -2.23 -5.13 24.00
N LYS A 93 -2.59 -4.51 25.14
CA LYS A 93 -1.82 -4.64 26.38
C LYS A 93 -1.78 -6.08 26.91
N MET A 94 -2.87 -6.84 26.75
CA MET A 94 -2.90 -8.26 27.10
C MET A 94 -1.87 -9.06 26.31
N PHE A 95 -1.77 -8.83 24.98
CA PHE A 95 -0.72 -9.43 24.15
C PHE A 95 0.68 -9.03 24.62
N GLU A 96 0.91 -7.73 24.79
CA GLU A 96 2.20 -7.18 25.25
C GLU A 96 2.66 -7.85 26.55
N TYR A 97 1.81 -7.83 27.58
CA TYR A 97 2.15 -8.32 28.91
C TYR A 97 2.31 -9.84 28.97
N TYR A 98 1.51 -10.61 28.24
CA TYR A 98 1.68 -12.07 28.18
C TYR A 98 2.91 -12.49 27.37
N MET A 99 3.26 -11.77 26.29
CA MET A 99 4.52 -12.02 25.57
C MET A 99 5.73 -11.63 26.44
N LYS A 100 5.64 -10.53 27.20
CA LYS A 100 6.69 -10.16 28.16
C LYS A 100 6.83 -11.17 29.30
N CYS A 101 5.71 -11.72 29.78
CA CYS A 101 5.70 -12.82 30.74
C CYS A 101 6.47 -14.04 30.21
N ASP A 102 6.23 -14.46 28.96
CA ASP A 102 6.98 -15.55 28.34
C ASP A 102 8.47 -15.21 28.22
N GLU A 103 8.83 -14.01 27.76
CA GLU A 103 10.22 -13.56 27.63
C GLU A 103 10.98 -13.70 28.96
N VAL A 104 10.40 -13.18 30.05
CA VAL A 104 10.99 -13.23 31.39
C VAL A 104 11.05 -14.68 31.91
N GLU A 105 10.01 -15.48 31.69
CA GLU A 105 10.00 -16.90 32.07
C GLU A 105 11.11 -17.67 31.34
N GLN A 106 11.28 -17.46 30.03
CA GLN A 106 12.34 -18.10 29.26
C GLN A 106 13.73 -17.67 29.69
N ALA A 107 13.92 -16.40 30.04
CA ALA A 107 15.20 -15.91 30.55
C ALA A 107 15.59 -16.66 31.84
N LYS A 108 14.63 -16.88 32.74
CA LYS A 108 14.84 -17.70 33.96
C LYS A 108 15.08 -19.17 33.69
N VAL A 109 14.48 -19.72 32.62
CA VAL A 109 14.79 -21.09 32.20
C VAL A 109 16.22 -21.18 31.67
N LYS A 110 16.65 -20.21 30.87
CA LYS A 110 18.02 -20.12 30.34
C LYS A 110 19.07 -19.90 31.44
N SER A 111 18.76 -19.13 32.49
CA SER A 111 19.67 -18.91 33.62
C SER A 111 19.74 -20.11 34.58
N GLY A 112 18.80 -21.05 34.49
CA GLY A 112 18.70 -22.20 35.39
C GLY A 112 17.90 -21.93 36.68
N GLU A 113 17.40 -20.71 36.88
CA GLU A 113 16.48 -20.38 37.98
C GLU A 113 15.15 -21.14 37.89
N LEU A 114 14.69 -21.43 36.67
CA LEU A 114 13.55 -22.29 36.39
C LEU A 114 13.97 -23.52 35.59
N LYS A 115 13.48 -24.71 35.97
CA LYS A 115 13.78 -25.95 35.24
C LYS A 115 13.12 -26.03 33.86
N LYS A 116 11.93 -25.44 33.71
CA LYS A 116 11.12 -25.47 32.48
C LYS A 116 10.08 -24.35 32.51
N PRO A 117 9.59 -23.88 31.35
CA PRO A 117 8.50 -22.93 31.32
C PRO A 117 7.20 -23.56 31.83
N LYS A 118 6.40 -22.77 32.55
CA LYS A 118 5.12 -23.17 33.14
C LYS A 118 3.95 -22.42 32.52
N LEU A 119 4.17 -21.19 32.04
CA LEU A 119 3.12 -20.27 31.61
C LEU A 119 2.94 -20.23 30.10
N ARG A 120 4.02 -20.35 29.31
CA ARG A 120 4.03 -20.26 27.83
C ARG A 120 2.80 -20.88 27.17
N LYS A 121 2.61 -22.20 27.34
CA LYS A 121 1.56 -22.96 26.64
C LYS A 121 0.16 -22.44 26.96
N LYS A 122 -0.11 -22.10 28.22
CA LYS A 122 -1.41 -21.58 28.66
C LYS A 122 -1.67 -20.19 28.09
N LEU A 123 -0.67 -19.31 28.19
CA LEU A 123 -0.80 -17.93 27.72
C LEU A 123 -0.89 -17.88 26.19
N ALA A 124 -0.11 -18.70 25.47
CA ALA A 124 -0.13 -18.77 24.01
C ALA A 124 -1.53 -19.19 23.50
N LYS A 125 -2.14 -20.21 24.12
CA LYS A 125 -3.51 -20.62 23.81
C LYS A 125 -4.54 -19.52 24.11
N SER A 126 -4.37 -18.79 25.22
CA SER A 126 -5.25 -17.68 25.56
C SER A 126 -5.17 -16.56 24.51
N LEU A 127 -3.97 -16.18 24.09
CA LEU A 127 -3.76 -15.16 23.05
C LEU A 127 -4.27 -15.63 21.69
N ALA A 128 -4.01 -16.88 21.30
CA ALA A 128 -4.50 -17.43 20.03
C ALA A 128 -6.02 -17.32 19.90
N THR A 129 -6.76 -17.51 21.01
CA THR A 129 -8.23 -17.41 21.04
C THR A 129 -8.74 -15.99 20.73
N VAL A 130 -8.06 -14.96 21.23
CA VAL A 130 -8.48 -13.55 21.06
C VAL A 130 -7.74 -12.85 19.91
N ARG A 131 -6.73 -13.48 19.31
CA ARG A 131 -5.93 -12.93 18.21
C ARG A 131 -6.76 -12.40 17.03
N PRO A 132 -7.84 -13.06 16.57
CA PRO A 132 -8.68 -12.50 15.51
C PRO A 132 -9.28 -11.14 15.86
N GLN A 133 -9.42 -10.80 17.14
CA GLN A 133 -9.99 -9.51 17.55
C GLN A 133 -9.03 -8.33 17.28
N LEU A 134 -7.74 -8.61 17.05
CA LEU A 134 -6.79 -7.60 16.57
C LEU A 134 -7.16 -7.11 15.16
N THR A 135 -7.76 -7.95 14.32
CA THR A 135 -8.21 -7.51 12.98
C THR A 135 -9.41 -6.58 13.12
N ASN A 136 -10.35 -6.90 14.02
CA ASN A 136 -11.49 -6.03 14.31
C ASN A 136 -11.05 -4.67 14.89
N ALA A 137 -10.09 -4.69 15.82
CA ALA A 137 -9.48 -3.50 16.39
C ALA A 137 -8.81 -2.64 15.31
N GLY A 138 -8.03 -3.27 14.43
CA GLY A 138 -7.37 -2.59 13.31
C GLY A 138 -8.37 -1.99 12.33
N SER A 139 -9.41 -2.73 11.95
CA SER A 139 -10.45 -2.25 11.03
C SER A 139 -11.27 -1.10 11.60
N ASP A 140 -11.66 -1.17 12.88
CA ASP A 140 -12.35 -0.06 13.56
C ASP A 140 -11.50 1.21 13.58
N ALA A 141 -10.22 1.09 13.95
CA ALA A 141 -9.29 2.22 13.95
C ALA A 141 -9.08 2.78 12.53
N PHE A 142 -8.91 1.90 11.53
CA PHE A 142 -8.71 2.29 10.13
C PHE A 142 -9.92 3.05 9.59
N ASN A 143 -11.13 2.55 9.83
CA ASN A 143 -12.38 3.19 9.38
C ASN A 143 -12.63 4.55 10.05
N LYS A 144 -12.08 4.76 11.26
CA LYS A 144 -12.10 6.05 11.96
C LYS A 144 -10.97 7.00 11.50
N GLY A 145 -10.12 6.60 10.56
CA GLY A 145 -8.95 7.36 10.13
C GLY A 145 -7.80 7.39 11.15
N ASN A 146 -7.88 6.59 12.22
CA ASN A 146 -6.81 6.46 13.20
C ASN A 146 -5.80 5.40 12.74
N TYR A 147 -4.98 5.79 11.75
CA TYR A 147 -4.03 4.88 11.12
C TYR A 147 -2.90 4.42 12.05
N ALA A 148 -2.55 5.20 13.08
CA ALA A 148 -1.55 4.81 14.07
C ALA A 148 -2.00 3.59 14.88
N ASP A 149 -3.23 3.61 15.39
CA ASP A 149 -3.79 2.46 16.09
C ASP A 149 -4.10 1.30 15.13
N ALA A 150 -4.55 1.58 13.91
CA ALA A 150 -4.75 0.54 12.90
C ALA A 150 -3.45 -0.23 12.62
N LEU A 151 -2.35 0.50 12.40
CA LEU A 151 -1.02 -0.07 12.20
C LEU A 151 -0.57 -0.89 13.41
N LYS A 152 -0.77 -0.37 14.63
CA LYS A 152 -0.46 -1.08 15.87
C LYS A 152 -1.19 -2.44 15.94
N TYR A 153 -2.50 -2.48 15.71
CA TYR A 153 -3.28 -3.72 15.84
C TYR A 153 -3.01 -4.70 14.71
N PHE A 154 -2.97 -4.24 13.45
CA PHE A 154 -2.65 -5.11 12.31
C PHE A 154 -1.21 -5.62 12.38
N GLY A 155 -0.26 -4.76 12.74
CA GLY A 155 1.14 -5.14 12.95
C GLY A 155 1.28 -6.22 14.02
N LEU A 156 0.62 -6.05 15.17
CA LEU A 156 0.62 -7.05 16.22
C LEU A 156 0.05 -8.40 15.75
N PHE A 157 -1.05 -8.40 14.98
CA PHE A 157 -1.58 -9.63 14.37
C PHE A 157 -0.56 -10.29 13.45
N VAL A 158 0.10 -9.50 12.59
CA VAL A 158 1.07 -9.98 11.60
C VAL A 158 2.35 -10.53 12.25
N GLU A 159 2.76 -9.99 13.40
CA GLU A 159 4.00 -10.33 14.11
C GLU A 159 3.89 -11.52 15.07
N THR A 160 2.68 -11.83 15.53
CA THR A 160 2.48 -12.95 16.48
C THR A 160 2.99 -14.30 15.99
N PRO A 161 2.89 -14.71 14.71
CA PRO A 161 3.46 -15.98 14.24
C PRO A 161 4.99 -16.05 14.33
N GLN A 162 5.69 -14.91 14.35
CA GLN A 162 7.15 -14.86 14.48
C GLN A 162 7.60 -14.84 15.95
N ASN A 163 6.70 -14.64 16.90
CA ASN A 163 7.04 -14.67 18.32
C ASN A 163 7.23 -16.14 18.79
N PRO A 164 8.37 -16.48 19.44
CA PRO A 164 8.67 -17.85 19.91
C PRO A 164 7.61 -18.47 20.82
N MET A 165 6.80 -17.65 21.50
CA MET A 165 5.68 -18.09 22.32
C MET A 165 4.66 -18.93 21.53
N PHE A 166 4.52 -18.70 20.23
CA PHE A 166 3.55 -19.36 19.35
C PHE A 166 4.14 -20.48 18.48
N GLU A 167 5.40 -20.87 18.68
CA GLU A 167 6.07 -21.87 17.84
C GLU A 167 5.33 -23.22 17.77
N GLU A 168 4.71 -23.62 18.88
CA GLU A 168 3.90 -24.85 18.99
C GLU A 168 2.40 -24.63 18.74
N VAL A 169 1.98 -23.43 18.36
CA VAL A 169 0.57 -23.07 18.12
C VAL A 169 0.31 -23.05 16.61
N ALA A 170 -0.05 -24.22 16.07
CA ALA A 170 -0.15 -24.44 14.63
C ALA A 170 -1.13 -23.48 13.93
N GLU A 171 -2.26 -23.15 14.58
CA GLU A 171 -3.27 -22.24 14.05
C GLU A 171 -2.77 -20.79 13.91
N VAL A 172 -1.78 -20.37 14.70
CA VAL A 172 -1.15 -19.05 14.58
C VAL A 172 -0.01 -19.09 13.57
N LYS A 173 0.82 -20.14 13.62
CA LYS A 173 1.99 -20.28 12.74
C LYS A 173 1.62 -20.41 11.26
N ASN A 174 0.51 -21.08 10.98
CA ASN A 174 0.05 -21.37 9.62
C ASN A 174 -1.13 -20.49 9.20
N ASP A 175 -1.35 -19.35 9.86
CA ASP A 175 -2.50 -18.50 9.56
C ASP A 175 -2.36 -17.85 8.17
N THR A 176 -3.24 -18.27 7.26
CA THR A 176 -3.29 -17.79 5.87
C THR A 176 -3.82 -16.36 5.74
N LEU A 177 -4.37 -15.77 6.81
CA LEU A 177 -4.80 -14.37 6.82
C LEU A 177 -3.62 -13.39 6.99
N VAL A 178 -2.44 -13.85 7.39
CA VAL A 178 -1.28 -12.97 7.63
C VAL A 178 -0.94 -12.10 6.41
N PRO A 179 -0.86 -12.61 5.16
CA PRO A 179 -0.64 -11.75 4.00
C PRO A 179 -1.76 -10.73 3.78
N LEU A 180 -3.02 -11.09 4.01
CA LEU A 180 -4.13 -10.13 3.87
C LEU A 180 -4.02 -9.01 4.91
N ILE A 181 -3.86 -9.36 6.18
CA ILE A 181 -3.75 -8.36 7.26
C ILE A 181 -2.48 -7.51 7.14
N ALA A 182 -1.39 -8.06 6.60
CA ALA A 182 -0.20 -7.29 6.27
C ALA A 182 -0.47 -6.22 5.21
N ASN A 183 -1.36 -6.45 4.22
CA ASN A 183 -1.75 -5.39 3.28
C ASN A 183 -2.43 -4.22 3.99
N TYR A 184 -3.30 -4.48 4.97
CA TYR A 184 -3.94 -3.40 5.74
C TYR A 184 -2.96 -2.67 6.68
N ALA A 185 -1.99 -3.39 7.27
CA ALA A 185 -0.89 -2.77 8.01
C ALA A 185 -0.08 -1.83 7.09
N VAL A 186 0.24 -2.27 5.87
CA VAL A 186 0.96 -1.46 4.88
C VAL A 186 0.16 -0.22 4.46
N MET A 187 -1.14 -0.37 4.22
CA MET A 187 -2.00 0.78 3.90
C MET A 187 -2.03 1.80 5.04
N ALA A 188 -2.17 1.34 6.29
CA ALA A 188 -2.15 2.22 7.46
C ALA A 188 -0.79 2.93 7.61
N ALA A 189 0.32 2.21 7.43
CA ALA A 189 1.66 2.79 7.43
C ALA A 189 1.85 3.83 6.31
N ASN A 190 1.37 3.54 5.10
CA ASN A 190 1.43 4.46 3.97
C ASN A 190 0.62 5.74 4.24
N SER A 191 -0.56 5.63 4.85
CA SER A 191 -1.37 6.80 5.27
C SER A 191 -0.67 7.68 6.32
N LEU A 192 0.29 7.12 7.07
CA LEU A 192 1.13 7.85 8.03
C LEU A 192 2.44 8.36 7.41
N ASN A 193 2.72 8.04 6.15
CA ASN A 193 4.04 8.21 5.53
C ASN A 193 5.17 7.48 6.28
N ASP A 194 4.86 6.37 6.97
CA ASP A 194 5.84 5.52 7.66
C ASP A 194 6.42 4.47 6.71
N ASN A 195 7.43 4.90 5.94
CA ASN A 195 8.12 4.04 4.97
C ASN A 195 8.82 2.84 5.63
N ASN A 196 9.27 2.96 6.89
CA ASN A 196 9.91 1.86 7.59
C ASN A 196 8.93 0.71 7.84
N SER A 197 7.72 1.04 8.30
CA SER A 197 6.65 0.05 8.48
C SER A 197 6.15 -0.51 7.14
N VAL A 198 6.06 0.30 6.08
CA VAL A 198 5.76 -0.22 4.73
C VAL A 198 6.78 -1.27 4.31
N ILE A 199 8.09 -0.96 4.41
CA ILE A 199 9.18 -1.87 4.05
C ILE A 199 9.19 -3.13 4.93
N LYS A 200 8.77 -3.01 6.19
CA LYS A 200 8.66 -4.13 7.12
C LYS A 200 7.54 -5.11 6.75
N TYR A 201 6.33 -4.62 6.49
CA TYR A 201 5.14 -5.48 6.34
C TYR A 201 4.82 -5.87 4.90
N ALA A 202 5.17 -5.06 3.91
CA ALA A 202 4.85 -5.34 2.51
C ALA A 202 5.47 -6.63 1.95
N PRO A 203 6.67 -7.10 2.38
CA PRO A 203 7.18 -8.41 1.98
C PRO A 203 6.26 -9.58 2.36
N LEU A 204 5.46 -9.43 3.42
CA LEU A 204 4.43 -10.41 3.79
C LEU A 204 3.15 -10.19 2.97
N GLY A 205 2.71 -8.93 2.86
CA GLY A 205 1.45 -8.60 2.20
C GLY A 205 1.44 -8.89 0.70
N LYS A 206 2.56 -8.71 0.00
CA LYS A 206 2.67 -8.99 -1.45
C LYS A 206 2.44 -10.46 -1.84
N ASN A 207 2.43 -11.37 -0.86
CA ASN A 207 2.13 -12.78 -1.07
C ASN A 207 0.62 -13.09 -1.06
N HIS A 208 -0.24 -12.11 -0.73
CA HIS A 208 -1.68 -12.30 -0.86
C HIS A 208 -2.08 -12.34 -2.34
N LYS A 209 -2.80 -13.39 -2.75
CA LYS A 209 -3.09 -13.68 -4.16
C LYS A 209 -3.85 -12.56 -4.88
N GLU A 210 -4.79 -11.91 -4.20
CA GLU A 210 -5.73 -10.97 -4.84
C GLU A 210 -5.50 -9.51 -4.41
N GLU A 211 -4.88 -9.31 -3.24
CA GLU A 211 -4.67 -7.98 -2.65
C GLU A 211 -3.20 -7.63 -2.47
N GLY A 212 -2.26 -8.53 -2.80
CA GLY A 212 -0.84 -8.27 -2.66
C GLY A 212 -0.33 -7.08 -3.48
N TRP A 213 -1.09 -6.68 -4.50
CA TRP A 213 -0.85 -5.44 -5.25
C TRP A 213 -0.82 -4.21 -4.35
N ARG A 214 -1.59 -4.17 -3.26
CA ARG A 214 -1.60 -3.03 -2.32
C ARG A 214 -0.24 -2.81 -1.70
N SER A 215 0.36 -3.91 -1.21
CA SER A 215 1.72 -3.89 -0.68
C SER A 215 2.76 -3.49 -1.73
N LEU A 216 2.64 -3.99 -2.96
CA LEU A 216 3.56 -3.65 -4.04
C LEU A 216 3.44 -2.17 -4.45
N MET A 217 2.23 -1.62 -4.52
CA MET A 217 2.03 -0.18 -4.82
C MET A 217 2.64 0.69 -3.72
N CYS A 218 2.40 0.38 -2.44
CA CYS A 218 3.00 1.14 -1.34
C CYS A 218 4.53 0.99 -1.30
N LEU A 219 5.09 -0.17 -1.64
CA LEU A 219 6.55 -0.35 -1.77
C LEU A 219 7.13 0.51 -2.90
N ALA A 220 6.49 0.52 -4.08
CA ALA A 220 6.92 1.35 -5.19
C ALA A 220 6.87 2.83 -4.81
N ASP A 221 5.83 3.28 -4.13
CA ASP A 221 5.74 4.65 -3.61
C ASP A 221 6.85 4.95 -2.59
N ALA A 222 7.11 4.06 -1.64
CA ALA A 222 8.19 4.22 -0.66
C ALA A 222 9.58 4.29 -1.31
N TYR A 223 9.83 3.49 -2.36
CA TYR A 223 11.10 3.50 -3.10
C TYR A 223 11.25 4.69 -4.05
N SER A 224 10.16 5.29 -4.52
CA SER A 224 10.21 6.45 -5.44
C SER A 224 10.27 7.80 -4.70
N LYS A 225 9.62 7.90 -3.53
CA LYS A 225 9.44 9.16 -2.78
C LYS A 225 10.33 9.31 -1.53
N GLY A 226 11.14 8.30 -1.19
CA GLY A 226 12.01 8.35 -0.01
C GLY A 226 13.12 9.41 -0.09
N GLU A 227 13.74 9.73 1.05
CA GLU A 227 14.89 10.66 1.12
C GLU A 227 16.04 10.25 0.19
N THR A 228 16.17 8.94 -0.07
CA THR A 228 17.04 8.35 -1.08
C THR A 228 16.22 7.40 -1.97
N PRO A 229 15.73 7.87 -3.13
CA PRO A 229 14.98 7.01 -4.03
C PRO A 229 15.80 5.80 -4.48
N ASP A 230 15.24 4.60 -4.31
CA ASP A 230 15.87 3.33 -4.71
C ASP A 230 15.25 2.86 -6.02
N SER A 231 15.77 3.39 -7.14
CA SER A 231 15.28 3.06 -8.48
C SER A 231 15.41 1.58 -8.84
N THR A 232 16.33 0.85 -8.20
CA THR A 232 16.51 -0.60 -8.43
C THR A 232 15.36 -1.36 -7.79
N LYS A 233 15.09 -1.14 -6.50
CA LYS A 233 13.98 -1.79 -5.81
C LYS A 233 12.62 -1.34 -6.31
N TRP A 234 12.49 -0.08 -6.70
CA TRP A 234 11.28 0.40 -7.39
C TRP A 234 11.01 -0.44 -8.64
N MET A 235 12.01 -0.59 -9.52
CA MET A 235 11.87 -1.36 -10.75
C MET A 235 11.57 -2.84 -10.50
N GLU A 236 12.23 -3.47 -9.52
CA GLU A 236 11.93 -4.85 -9.12
C GLU A 236 10.47 -4.99 -8.65
N THR A 237 9.99 -4.03 -7.86
CA THR A 237 8.61 -4.00 -7.35
C THR A 237 7.60 -3.83 -8.47
N ILE A 238 7.85 -2.91 -9.41
CA ILE A 238 6.99 -2.68 -10.57
C ILE A 238 6.92 -3.91 -11.47
N LYS A 239 8.06 -4.57 -11.74
CA LYS A 239 8.09 -5.82 -12.52
C LYS A 239 7.31 -6.94 -11.84
N GLU A 240 7.51 -7.14 -10.54
CA GLU A 240 6.77 -8.14 -9.77
C GLU A 240 5.25 -7.86 -9.81
N GLY A 241 4.86 -6.60 -9.69
CA GLY A 241 3.47 -6.19 -9.78
C GLY A 241 2.85 -6.44 -11.17
N ALA A 242 3.58 -6.13 -12.25
CA ALA A 242 3.11 -6.36 -13.61
C ALA A 242 2.95 -7.86 -13.92
N GLU A 243 3.80 -8.71 -13.35
CA GLU A 243 3.72 -10.17 -13.52
C GLU A 243 2.58 -10.79 -12.71
N LYS A 244 2.44 -10.43 -11.43
CA LYS A 244 1.47 -11.03 -10.51
C LYS A 244 0.08 -10.44 -10.62
N PHE A 245 0.00 -9.14 -10.92
CA PHE A 245 -1.24 -8.36 -10.91
C PHE A 245 -1.38 -7.55 -12.21
N PRO A 246 -1.38 -8.21 -13.38
CA PRO A 246 -1.42 -7.50 -14.67
C PRO A 246 -2.73 -6.70 -14.87
N SER A 247 -3.81 -7.05 -14.17
CA SER A 247 -5.06 -6.28 -14.17
C SER A 247 -4.95 -4.94 -13.44
N GLN A 248 -3.87 -4.73 -12.68
CA GLN A 248 -3.58 -3.45 -12.02
C GLN A 248 -2.75 -2.60 -12.98
N ASN A 249 -3.43 -1.76 -13.77
CA ASN A 249 -2.84 -0.89 -14.79
C ASN A 249 -1.64 -0.07 -14.28
N TYR A 250 -1.62 0.26 -12.98
CA TYR A 250 -0.49 0.94 -12.34
C TYR A 250 0.86 0.28 -12.64
N PHE A 251 1.00 -1.04 -12.50
CA PHE A 251 2.30 -1.69 -12.69
C PHE A 251 2.69 -1.78 -14.15
N VAL A 252 1.75 -2.16 -15.01
CA VAL A 252 2.01 -2.29 -16.45
C VAL A 252 2.35 -0.92 -17.04
N GLY A 253 1.58 0.13 -16.72
CA GLY A 253 1.84 1.50 -17.15
C GLY A 253 3.23 1.98 -16.74
N ASN A 254 3.57 1.92 -15.44
CA ASN A 254 4.88 2.35 -14.95
C ASN A 254 6.04 1.56 -15.57
N LEU A 255 5.85 0.26 -15.81
CA LEU A 255 6.86 -0.57 -16.45
C LEU A 255 7.11 -0.14 -17.91
N MET A 256 6.04 0.13 -18.66
CA MET A 256 6.14 0.55 -20.05
C MET A 256 6.71 1.96 -20.17
N ASP A 257 6.30 2.89 -19.31
CA ASP A 257 6.85 4.25 -19.25
C ASP A 257 8.36 4.22 -18.99
N TYR A 258 8.81 3.35 -18.08
CA TYR A 258 10.24 3.15 -17.85
C TYR A 258 10.96 2.67 -19.10
N TYR A 259 10.44 1.68 -19.82
CA TYR A 259 11.08 1.20 -21.05
C TYR A 259 11.12 2.26 -22.14
N ILE A 260 10.05 3.04 -22.31
CA ILE A 260 10.00 4.17 -23.25
C ILE A 260 11.09 5.19 -22.91
N GLN A 261 11.18 5.63 -21.64
CA GLN A 261 12.20 6.58 -21.20
C GLN A 261 13.65 6.06 -21.38
N LYS A 262 13.85 4.74 -21.39
CA LYS A 262 15.16 4.11 -21.63
C LYS A 262 15.41 3.75 -23.09
N GLY A 263 14.49 4.05 -24.00
CA GLY A 263 14.59 3.69 -25.42
C GLY A 263 14.51 2.17 -25.67
N LYS A 264 13.99 1.40 -24.71
CA LYS A 264 13.89 -0.07 -24.75
C LYS A 264 12.56 -0.53 -25.35
N ILE A 265 12.14 0.07 -26.46
CA ILE A 265 10.82 -0.14 -27.05
C ILE A 265 10.59 -1.59 -27.48
N ASP A 266 11.61 -2.27 -28.01
CA ASP A 266 11.49 -3.68 -28.42
C ASP A 266 11.30 -4.63 -27.21
N GLU A 267 11.98 -4.35 -26.09
CA GLU A 267 11.79 -5.10 -24.84
C GLU A 267 10.38 -4.89 -24.27
N ALA A 268 9.85 -3.67 -24.36
CA ALA A 268 8.48 -3.33 -23.97
C ALA A 268 7.44 -4.03 -24.84
N LEU A 269 7.64 -4.03 -26.16
CA LEU A 269 6.78 -4.73 -27.12
C LEU A 269 6.75 -6.23 -26.88
N THR A 270 7.90 -6.83 -26.53
CA THR A 270 7.95 -8.26 -26.15
C THR A 270 7.09 -8.51 -24.92
N GLN A 271 7.27 -7.74 -23.84
CA GLN A 271 6.53 -7.92 -22.60
C GLN A 271 5.03 -7.67 -22.73
N ILE A 272 4.61 -6.62 -23.46
CA ILE A 272 3.17 -6.38 -23.65
C ILE A 272 2.52 -7.47 -24.49
N ASN A 273 3.24 -8.04 -25.47
CA ASN A 273 2.73 -9.17 -26.24
C ASN A 273 2.60 -10.44 -25.37
N ASP A 274 3.51 -10.68 -24.43
CA ASP A 274 3.40 -11.78 -23.47
C ASP A 274 2.19 -11.62 -22.53
N LEU A 275 1.88 -10.39 -22.12
CA LEU A 275 0.68 -10.07 -21.35
C LEU A 275 -0.60 -10.27 -22.18
N LEU A 276 -0.61 -9.79 -23.43
CA LEU A 276 -1.71 -10.01 -24.38
C LEU A 276 -1.92 -11.49 -24.71
N ALA A 277 -0.87 -12.31 -24.72
CA ALA A 277 -1.02 -13.76 -24.92
C ALA A 277 -1.80 -14.43 -23.77
N LYS A 278 -1.74 -13.86 -22.56
CA LYS A 278 -2.46 -14.33 -21.37
C LYS A 278 -3.87 -13.73 -21.28
N ASP A 279 -4.05 -12.50 -21.74
CA ASP A 279 -5.35 -11.83 -21.83
C ASP A 279 -5.52 -11.13 -23.20
N PRO A 280 -5.92 -11.88 -24.25
CA PRO A 280 -6.09 -11.34 -25.61
C PRO A 280 -7.26 -10.35 -25.74
N SER A 281 -8.16 -10.32 -24.75
CA SER A 281 -9.30 -9.41 -24.71
C SER A 281 -8.97 -8.04 -24.13
N SER A 282 -7.81 -7.89 -23.47
CA SER A 282 -7.44 -6.64 -22.81
C SER A 282 -7.28 -5.49 -23.81
N THR A 283 -8.27 -4.59 -23.82
CA THR A 283 -8.21 -3.34 -24.60
C THR A 283 -7.18 -2.38 -24.03
N TYR A 284 -6.89 -2.47 -22.72
CA TYR A 284 -5.81 -1.73 -22.09
C TYR A 284 -4.43 -2.17 -22.61
N PHE A 285 -4.12 -3.47 -22.61
CA PHE A 285 -2.83 -3.92 -23.15
C PHE A 285 -2.69 -3.68 -24.65
N THR A 286 -3.79 -3.78 -25.39
CA THR A 286 -3.82 -3.44 -26.82
C THR A 286 -3.50 -1.96 -27.04
N TYR A 287 -4.03 -1.07 -26.19
CA TYR A 287 -3.72 0.36 -26.25
C TYR A 287 -2.26 0.65 -25.89
N VAL A 288 -1.74 0.01 -24.84
CA VAL A 288 -0.33 0.12 -24.45
C VAL A 288 0.59 -0.34 -25.60
N LYS A 289 0.25 -1.44 -26.29
CA LYS A 289 0.95 -1.87 -27.49
C LYS A 289 0.90 -0.82 -28.60
N ALA A 290 -0.26 -0.20 -28.84
CA ALA A 290 -0.39 0.87 -29.83
C ALA A 290 0.53 2.06 -29.51
N VAL A 291 0.61 2.48 -28.24
CA VAL A 291 1.55 3.52 -27.79
C VAL A 291 3.00 3.12 -28.08
N LEU A 292 3.40 1.88 -27.79
CA LEU A 292 4.77 1.42 -28.06
C LEU A 292 5.10 1.35 -29.56
N LEU A 293 4.14 0.94 -30.39
CA LEU A 293 4.29 0.97 -31.85
C LEU A 293 4.42 2.41 -32.37
N TYR A 294 3.66 3.34 -31.78
CA TYR A 294 3.75 4.76 -32.10
C TYR A 294 5.14 5.32 -31.76
N GLU A 295 5.69 5.01 -30.59
CA GLU A 295 7.06 5.39 -30.20
C GLU A 295 8.11 4.79 -31.15
N LYS A 296 7.86 3.60 -31.70
CA LYS A 296 8.68 2.97 -32.75
C LYS A 296 8.51 3.62 -34.13
N LYS A 297 7.59 4.57 -34.28
CA LYS A 297 7.14 5.17 -35.55
C LYS A 297 6.50 4.15 -36.51
N ASP A 298 6.01 3.04 -35.98
CA ASP A 298 5.18 2.08 -36.71
C ASP A 298 3.71 2.54 -36.67
N TYR A 299 3.41 3.52 -37.52
CA TYR A 299 2.07 4.13 -37.58
C TYR A 299 1.01 3.17 -38.10
N ASP A 300 1.34 2.30 -39.06
CA ASP A 300 0.40 1.30 -39.57
C ASP A 300 0.05 0.27 -38.49
N GLY A 301 1.05 -0.22 -37.74
CA GLY A 301 0.83 -1.10 -36.60
C GLY A 301 0.02 -0.43 -35.48
N THR A 302 0.28 0.85 -35.21
CA THR A 302 -0.49 1.64 -34.24
C THR A 302 -1.95 1.74 -34.64
N ILE A 303 -2.23 2.11 -35.90
CA ILE A 303 -3.59 2.23 -36.43
C ILE A 303 -4.33 0.89 -36.38
N ALA A 304 -3.66 -0.21 -36.74
CA ALA A 304 -4.24 -1.54 -36.68
C ALA A 304 -4.64 -1.92 -35.24
N ALA A 305 -3.77 -1.67 -34.25
CA ALA A 305 -4.05 -1.93 -32.85
C ALA A 305 -5.19 -1.05 -32.30
N CYS A 306 -5.22 0.24 -32.65
CA CYS A 306 -6.30 1.14 -32.26
C CYS A 306 -7.64 0.76 -32.88
N ASN A 307 -7.66 0.33 -34.15
CA ASN A 307 -8.87 -0.15 -34.81
C ASN A 307 -9.43 -1.42 -34.16
N ASP A 308 -8.56 -2.31 -33.65
CA ASP A 308 -8.99 -3.48 -32.88
C ASP A 308 -9.73 -3.07 -31.58
N ILE A 309 -9.24 -2.05 -30.87
CA ILE A 309 -9.91 -1.49 -29.67
C ILE A 309 -11.27 -0.91 -30.03
N ILE A 310 -11.34 -0.15 -31.14
CA ILE A 310 -12.59 0.46 -31.63
C ILE A 310 -13.60 -0.61 -32.00
N ALA A 311 -13.18 -1.66 -32.72
CA ALA A 311 -14.04 -2.76 -33.13
C ALA A 311 -14.59 -3.57 -31.94
N LYS A 312 -13.82 -3.69 -30.87
CA LYS A 312 -14.23 -4.33 -29.61
C LYS A 312 -15.10 -3.44 -28.73
N ASN A 313 -15.27 -2.16 -29.08
CA ASN A 313 -15.95 -1.15 -28.25
C ASN A 313 -15.40 -1.12 -26.81
N GLY A 314 -14.07 -1.10 -26.68
CA GLY A 314 -13.38 -1.09 -25.39
C GLY A 314 -13.52 0.21 -24.59
N GLU A 315 -12.97 0.23 -23.38
CA GLU A 315 -12.98 1.43 -22.53
C GLU A 315 -12.16 2.60 -23.09
N LEU A 316 -11.17 2.32 -23.95
CA LEU A 316 -10.21 3.29 -24.49
C LEU A 316 -10.50 3.71 -25.94
N VAL A 317 -11.77 3.67 -26.36
CA VAL A 317 -12.14 4.00 -27.76
C VAL A 317 -11.82 5.46 -28.09
N ALA A 318 -12.01 6.40 -27.16
CA ALA A 318 -11.70 7.81 -27.39
C ALA A 318 -10.19 8.03 -27.55
N GLU A 319 -9.40 7.41 -26.67
CA GLU A 319 -7.95 7.44 -26.67
C GLU A 319 -7.37 6.74 -27.91
N ALA A 320 -7.96 5.63 -28.34
CA ALA A 320 -7.59 4.93 -29.56
C ALA A 320 -7.84 5.79 -30.81
N ASN A 321 -8.97 6.50 -30.87
CA ASN A 321 -9.22 7.46 -31.95
C ASN A 321 -8.19 8.59 -31.93
N ALA A 322 -7.96 9.24 -30.78
CA ALA A 322 -6.94 10.29 -30.66
C ALA A 322 -5.54 9.79 -31.10
N LYS A 323 -5.17 8.57 -30.74
CA LYS A 323 -3.89 7.96 -31.14
C LYS A 323 -3.80 7.68 -32.65
N ILE A 324 -4.90 7.33 -33.31
CA ILE A 324 -4.93 7.28 -34.79
C ILE A 324 -4.77 8.69 -35.37
N GLY A 325 -5.41 9.70 -34.76
CA GLY A 325 -5.20 11.11 -35.09
C GLY A 325 -3.71 11.49 -35.06
N ASP A 326 -3.00 11.10 -34.01
CA ASP A 326 -1.56 11.35 -33.83
C ASP A 326 -0.73 10.75 -34.98
N CYS A 327 -1.10 9.57 -35.47
CA CYS A 327 -0.42 8.88 -36.57
C CYS A 327 -0.46 9.64 -37.90
N TYR A 328 -1.36 10.61 -38.05
CA TYR A 328 -1.44 11.48 -39.21
C TYR A 328 -1.00 12.92 -38.90
N PHE A 329 -1.41 13.44 -37.74
CA PHE A 329 -1.16 14.81 -37.33
C PHE A 329 0.34 15.12 -37.19
N PHE A 330 1.08 14.31 -36.44
CA PHE A 330 2.50 14.58 -36.20
C PHE A 330 3.35 14.43 -37.46
N PRO A 331 3.15 13.41 -38.33
CA PRO A 331 3.76 13.40 -39.66
C PRO A 331 3.42 14.64 -40.49
N GLY A 332 2.18 15.15 -40.39
CA GLY A 332 1.77 16.40 -41.03
C GLY A 332 2.55 17.61 -40.50
N GLN A 333 2.76 17.69 -39.19
CA GLN A 333 3.58 18.75 -38.58
C GLN A 333 5.05 18.69 -39.01
N VAL A 334 5.63 17.49 -39.13
CA VAL A 334 7.01 17.33 -39.64
C VAL A 334 7.11 17.85 -41.07
N VAL A 335 6.14 17.51 -41.93
CA VAL A 335 6.10 18.06 -43.30
C VAL A 335 5.94 19.57 -43.28
N GLU A 336 5.08 20.12 -42.43
CA GLU A 336 4.87 21.57 -42.30
C GLU A 336 6.15 22.30 -41.85
N GLU A 337 6.89 21.74 -40.89
CA GLU A 337 8.16 22.30 -40.42
C GLU A 337 9.21 22.30 -41.54
N GLU A 338 9.37 21.19 -42.26
CA GLU A 338 10.27 21.13 -43.41
C GLU A 338 9.86 22.10 -44.51
N ASN A 339 8.55 22.23 -44.76
CA ASN A 339 8.02 23.13 -45.77
C ASN A 339 8.30 24.61 -45.43
N SER A 340 8.33 24.96 -44.14
CA SER A 340 8.64 26.32 -43.67
C SER A 340 10.07 26.79 -43.98
N LYS A 341 10.97 25.85 -44.31
CA LYS A 341 12.39 26.11 -44.65
C LYS A 341 12.58 26.41 -46.14
N ILE A 342 11.52 26.33 -46.95
CA ILE A 342 11.54 26.46 -48.41
C ILE A 342 10.82 27.76 -48.81
N SER A 343 11.27 28.41 -49.89
CA SER A 343 10.59 29.60 -50.43
C SER A 343 9.18 29.25 -50.92
N MET A 344 8.21 30.14 -50.69
CA MET A 344 6.83 29.97 -51.19
C MET A 344 6.73 29.91 -52.71
N ASP A 345 7.73 30.46 -53.42
CA ASP A 345 7.80 30.42 -54.89
C ASP A 345 8.40 29.11 -55.44
N ASP A 346 8.95 28.25 -54.56
CA ASP A 346 9.44 26.93 -54.94
C ASP A 346 8.25 25.98 -55.16
N PRO A 347 8.13 25.29 -56.31
CA PRO A 347 7.09 24.30 -56.55
C PRO A 347 6.95 23.24 -55.43
N LYS A 348 8.05 22.90 -54.75
CA LYS A 348 8.04 21.96 -53.61
C LYS A 348 7.23 22.48 -52.41
N TYR A 349 7.13 23.80 -52.25
CA TYR A 349 6.32 24.39 -51.18
C TYR A 349 4.84 24.03 -51.32
N ALA A 350 4.31 24.09 -52.55
CA ALA A 350 2.93 23.74 -52.84
C ALA A 350 2.66 22.24 -52.64
N GLU A 351 3.62 21.38 -53.00
CA GLU A 351 3.55 19.94 -52.75
C GLU A 351 3.53 19.62 -51.24
N GLY A 352 4.40 20.27 -50.47
CA GLY A 352 4.42 20.15 -49.01
C GLY A 352 3.12 20.61 -48.37
N GLU A 353 2.59 21.78 -48.77
CA GLU A 353 1.30 22.29 -48.28
C GLU A 353 0.14 21.33 -48.59
N ALA A 354 0.11 20.77 -49.80
CA ALA A 354 -0.90 19.77 -50.16
C ALA A 354 -0.80 18.53 -49.27
N LYS A 355 0.43 18.08 -48.96
CA LYS A 355 0.66 16.92 -48.11
C LYS A 355 0.27 17.16 -46.65
N VAL A 356 0.56 18.35 -46.11
CA VAL A 356 0.09 18.76 -44.77
C VAL A 356 -1.43 18.69 -44.70
N LYS A 357 -2.13 19.28 -45.68
CA LYS A 357 -3.60 19.27 -45.74
C LYS A 357 -4.16 17.85 -45.84
N GLU A 358 -3.56 16.98 -46.65
CA GLU A 358 -3.95 15.57 -46.75
C GLU A 358 -3.86 14.85 -45.40
N LEU A 359 -2.76 15.03 -44.68
CA LEU A 359 -2.53 14.38 -43.39
C LEU A 359 -3.45 14.92 -42.30
N PHE A 360 -3.65 16.24 -42.25
CA PHE A 360 -4.59 16.85 -41.30
C PHE A 360 -6.04 16.45 -41.58
N ALA A 361 -6.43 16.34 -42.86
CA ALA A 361 -7.76 15.84 -43.21
C ALA A 361 -7.97 14.38 -42.80
N LYS A 362 -6.92 13.55 -42.82
CA LYS A 362 -6.97 12.18 -42.28
C LYS A 362 -7.05 12.14 -40.75
N ALA A 363 -6.37 13.05 -40.06
CA ALA A 363 -6.39 13.14 -38.60
C ALA A 363 -7.73 13.65 -38.04
N GLN A 364 -8.34 14.62 -38.72
CA GLN A 364 -9.55 15.32 -38.30
C GLN A 364 -10.68 14.41 -37.78
N PRO A 365 -11.19 13.42 -38.57
CA PRO A 365 -12.35 12.63 -38.14
C PRO A 365 -12.09 11.83 -36.85
N TYR A 366 -10.84 11.46 -36.59
CA TYR A 366 -10.51 10.69 -35.39
C TYR A 366 -10.47 11.58 -34.14
N TYR A 367 -9.91 12.80 -34.23
CA TYR A 367 -9.99 13.73 -33.10
C TYR A 367 -11.41 14.25 -32.87
N GLU A 368 -12.22 14.43 -33.92
CA GLU A 368 -13.65 14.72 -33.80
C GLU A 368 -14.38 13.59 -33.09
N LYS A 369 -14.07 12.33 -33.43
CA LYS A 369 -14.64 11.18 -32.73
C LYS A 369 -14.19 11.10 -31.27
N ALA A 370 -12.92 11.38 -30.97
CA ALA A 370 -12.43 11.48 -29.60
C ALA A 370 -13.16 12.57 -28.81
N ARG A 371 -13.42 13.72 -29.42
CA ARG A 371 -14.23 14.81 -28.85
C ARG A 371 -15.68 14.40 -28.60
N GLU A 372 -16.31 13.71 -29.54
CA GLU A 372 -17.69 13.22 -29.39
C GLU A 372 -17.80 12.27 -28.18
N LEU A 373 -16.81 11.40 -28.00
CA LEU A 373 -16.79 10.39 -26.94
C LEU A 373 -16.38 10.94 -25.56
N GLN A 374 -15.45 11.90 -25.53
CA GLN A 374 -14.97 12.53 -24.30
C GLN A 374 -14.86 14.07 -24.48
N PRO A 375 -15.99 14.80 -24.49
CA PRO A 375 -16.01 16.24 -24.74
C PRO A 375 -15.31 17.05 -23.62
N ASP A 376 -15.27 16.55 -22.39
CA ASP A 376 -14.59 17.25 -21.30
C ASP A 376 -13.07 17.03 -21.32
N ASN A 377 -12.60 15.95 -21.95
CA ASN A 377 -11.18 15.62 -22.05
C ASN A 377 -10.50 16.34 -23.22
N LYS A 378 -10.49 17.68 -23.15
CA LYS A 378 -9.91 18.56 -24.17
C LYS A 378 -8.44 18.25 -24.48
N GLN A 379 -7.72 17.58 -23.59
CA GLN A 379 -6.33 17.16 -23.82
C GLN A 379 -6.20 16.14 -24.97
N LEU A 380 -7.25 15.35 -25.24
CA LEU A 380 -7.23 14.35 -26.32
C LEU A 380 -7.40 14.94 -27.72
N TRP A 381 -8.02 16.11 -27.84
CA TRP A 381 -8.49 16.60 -29.14
C TRP A 381 -8.39 18.12 -29.34
N GLY A 382 -8.39 18.94 -28.29
CA GLY A 382 -8.59 20.40 -28.35
C GLY A 382 -7.57 21.13 -29.20
N GLN A 383 -6.30 21.07 -28.80
CA GLN A 383 -5.21 21.74 -29.53
C GLN A 383 -5.00 21.15 -30.94
N TYR A 384 -5.23 19.84 -31.09
CA TYR A 384 -5.08 19.15 -32.35
C TYR A 384 -6.15 19.58 -33.37
N LEU A 385 -7.43 19.58 -32.98
CA LEU A 385 -8.53 20.08 -33.81
C LEU A 385 -8.38 21.56 -34.10
N LEU A 386 -7.96 22.37 -33.13
CA LEU A 386 -7.71 23.80 -33.35
C LEU A 386 -6.66 24.00 -34.45
N ARG A 387 -5.54 23.27 -34.40
CA ARG A 387 -4.49 23.35 -35.43
C ARG A 387 -4.96 22.85 -36.79
N ILE A 388 -5.72 21.76 -36.82
CA ILE A 388 -6.29 21.19 -38.05
C ILE A 388 -7.27 22.17 -38.69
N TYR A 389 -8.23 22.69 -37.93
CA TYR A 389 -9.22 23.66 -38.43
C TYR A 389 -8.57 24.96 -38.88
N TRP A 390 -7.53 25.44 -38.19
CA TRP A 390 -6.78 26.61 -38.67
C TRP A 390 -6.26 26.44 -40.10
N LYS A 391 -5.79 25.24 -40.45
CA LYS A 391 -5.24 24.91 -41.77
C LYS A 391 -6.32 24.61 -42.81
N LEU A 392 -7.45 24.02 -42.39
CA LEU A 392 -8.45 23.43 -43.29
C LEU A 392 -9.77 24.20 -43.35
N ASN A 393 -10.24 24.77 -42.24
CA ASN A 393 -11.56 25.37 -42.11
C ASN A 393 -11.59 26.50 -41.07
N LYS A 394 -11.50 27.75 -41.54
CA LYS A 394 -11.47 28.95 -40.68
C LYS A 394 -12.72 29.11 -39.81
N ALA A 395 -13.90 28.71 -40.30
CA ALA A 395 -15.14 28.84 -39.53
C ALA A 395 -15.18 27.88 -38.32
N GLU A 396 -14.73 26.64 -38.50
CA GLU A 396 -14.61 25.67 -37.41
C GLU A 396 -13.51 26.06 -36.41
N TYR A 397 -12.42 26.66 -36.90
CA TYR A 397 -11.39 27.24 -36.04
C TYR A 397 -11.95 28.33 -35.15
N ASP A 398 -12.62 29.34 -35.72
CA ASP A 398 -13.14 30.50 -34.96
C ASP A 398 -14.18 30.04 -33.92
N ALA A 399 -14.99 29.04 -34.25
CA ALA A 399 -15.95 28.44 -33.32
C ALA A 399 -15.25 27.71 -32.18
N LEU A 400 -14.23 26.90 -32.47
CA LEU A 400 -13.53 26.11 -31.48
C LEU A 400 -12.62 26.96 -30.57
N GLU A 401 -11.94 27.97 -31.12
CA GLU A 401 -11.11 28.92 -30.38
C GLU A 401 -11.90 29.56 -29.23
N LYS A 402 -13.13 30.03 -29.54
CA LYS A 402 -14.05 30.60 -28.57
C LYS A 402 -14.51 29.59 -27.51
N GLU A 403 -14.74 28.34 -27.89
CA GLU A 403 -15.14 27.26 -26.96
C GLU A 403 -14.00 26.86 -26.00
N LEU A 404 -12.76 26.91 -26.48
CA LEU A 404 -11.59 26.62 -25.67
C LEU A 404 -11.17 27.81 -24.78
N GLY A 405 -11.68 29.01 -25.06
CA GLY A 405 -11.47 30.20 -24.25
C GLY A 405 -10.13 30.90 -24.52
N TYR A 406 -9.67 30.85 -25.78
CA TYR A 406 -8.49 31.57 -26.24
C TYR A 406 -8.79 33.00 -26.71
#